data_AF-A0A969GDZ1-F1
#
_entry.id   AF-A0A969GDZ1-F1
#
_cell.length_a   1.000
_cell.length_b   1.000
_cell.length_c   1.000
_cell.angle_alpha   90.00
_cell.angle_beta   90.00
_cell.angle_gamma   90.00
#
_symmetry.space_group_name_H-M   'P 1'
#
loop_
_entity.id
_entity.type
_entity.pdbx_description
1 polymer ?
#
loop_
_entity_poly.entity_id
_entity_poly.type
_entity_poly.pdbx_seq_one_letter_code
_entity_poly.pdbx_strand_id
1 'polypeptide(L)'
;MILNLGIRHSKITKIWNGSFVFVAGLAGVIILLMWFGTEHIPVKNNLNVIWAFPIHLIAAFWIWKTSAKPMYFRIFTAINILILITFPIFPQQMPTSVIPILLTLIAINSMNMNLPFLNRFMNSKTI
;
A
#
# COMPACT_ATOMS: atom_id res chain seq x y z
N MET A 1 -1.65 -10.41 -21.20
CA MET A 1 -2.09 -11.52 -20.33
C MET A 1 -1.71 -11.15 -18.89
N ILE A 2 -2.46 -10.25 -18.26
CA ILE A 2 -2.23 -9.89 -16.85
C ILE A 2 -3.00 -10.94 -16.03
N LEU A 3 -2.25 -11.61 -15.16
CA LEU A 3 -2.66 -12.73 -14.33
C LEU A 3 -3.95 -12.40 -13.55
N ASN A 4 -5.11 -12.74 -14.12
CA ASN A 4 -6.38 -12.76 -13.38
C ASN A 4 -6.42 -14.08 -12.62
N LEU A 5 -5.52 -14.23 -11.63
CA LEU A 5 -5.67 -15.30 -10.66
C LEU A 5 -6.94 -14.94 -9.90
N GLY A 6 -8.04 -15.63 -10.18
CA GLY A 6 -9.29 -15.55 -9.41
C GLY A 6 -9.09 -16.07 -7.99
N ILE A 7 -8.17 -15.46 -7.23
CA ILE A 7 -7.86 -15.83 -5.86
C ILE A 7 -9.02 -15.34 -5.03
N ARG A 8 -9.91 -16.27 -4.68
CA ARG A 8 -10.87 -16.06 -3.62
C ARG A 8 -10.08 -15.76 -2.35
N HIS A 9 -10.03 -14.49 -1.95
CA HIS A 9 -9.32 -14.10 -0.72
C HIS A 9 -9.94 -14.82 0.46
N SER A 10 -9.17 -15.74 1.05
CA SER A 10 -9.55 -16.38 2.31
C SER A 10 -9.71 -15.31 3.39
N LYS A 11 -10.51 -15.60 4.42
CA LYS A 11 -10.65 -14.73 5.60
C LYS A 11 -9.28 -14.40 6.21
N ILE A 12 -8.37 -15.39 6.22
CA ILE A 12 -7.00 -15.26 6.72
C ILE A 12 -6.20 -14.25 5.87
N THR A 13 -6.27 -14.33 4.54
CA THR A 13 -5.59 -13.39 3.63
C THR A 13 -6.06 -11.95 3.86
N LYS A 14 -7.35 -11.73 4.08
CA LYS A 14 -7.88 -10.39 4.37
C LYS A 14 -7.37 -9.85 5.70
N ILE A 15 -7.35 -10.69 6.74
CA ILE A 15 -6.84 -10.31 8.06
C ILE A 15 -5.37 -9.92 7.96
N TRP A 16 -4.54 -10.75 7.34
CA TRP A 16 -3.12 -10.47 7.13
C TRP A 16 -2.89 -9.19 6.34
N ASN A 17 -3.52 -9.05 5.17
CA ASN A 17 -3.33 -7.89 4.31
C ASN A 17 -3.76 -6.58 4.99
N GLY A 18 -4.92 -6.57 5.65
CA GLY A 18 -5.37 -5.40 6.38
C GLY A 18 -4.48 -5.07 7.58
N SER A 19 -3.99 -6.08 8.31
CA SER A 19 -3.07 -5.86 9.45
C SER A 19 -1.73 -5.28 8.99
N PHE A 20 -1.20 -5.77 7.87
CA PHE A 20 0.03 -5.26 7.29
C PHE A 20 -0.10 -3.78 6.89
N VAL A 21 -1.18 -3.45 6.17
CA VAL A 21 -1.48 -2.06 5.77
C VAL A 21 -1.74 -1.17 6.99
N PHE A 22 -2.39 -1.69 8.02
CA PHE A 22 -2.61 -0.97 9.28
C PHE A 22 -1.28 -0.61 9.97
N VAL A 23 -0.38 -1.58 10.11
CA VAL A 23 0.95 -1.36 10.71
C VAL A 23 1.77 -0.36 9.89
N ALA A 24 1.71 -0.43 8.55
CA ALA A 24 2.36 0.57 7.70
C ALA A 24 1.80 1.99 7.97
N GLY A 25 0.48 2.14 8.10
CA GLY A 25 -0.13 3.42 8.45
C GLY A 25 0.22 3.91 9.86
N LEU A 26 0.33 3.00 10.83
CA LEU A 26 0.77 3.33 12.18
C LEU A 26 2.22 3.83 12.18
N ALA A 27 3.10 3.19 11.41
CA ALA A 27 4.46 3.68 11.19
C ALA A 27 4.47 5.09 10.59
N GLY A 28 3.57 5.38 9.65
CA GLY A 28 3.38 6.74 9.11
C GLY A 28 3.03 7.78 10.15
N VAL A 29 2.08 7.46 11.04
CA VAL A 29 1.72 8.35 12.16
C VAL A 29 2.94 8.60 13.05
N ILE A 30 3.69 7.56 13.40
CA ILE A 30 4.91 7.70 14.21
C ILE A 30 5.92 8.60 13.50
N ILE A 31 6.21 8.35 12.22
CA ILE A 31 7.16 9.15 11.43
C ILE A 31 6.70 10.61 11.34
N LEU A 32 5.40 10.86 11.12
CA LEU A 32 4.84 12.22 11.10
C LEU A 32 4.98 12.92 12.45
N LEU A 33 4.69 12.23 13.55
CA LEU A 33 4.87 12.79 14.90
C LEU A 33 6.34 13.12 15.16
N MET A 34 7.27 12.26 14.74
CA MET A 34 8.71 12.55 14.85
C MET A 34 9.12 13.74 13.98
N TRP A 35 8.45 13.94 12.84
CA TRP A 35 8.70 15.04 11.92
C TRP A 35 8.50 16.42 12.56
N PHE A 36 7.44 16.54 13.36
CA PHE A 36 7.11 17.78 14.07
C PHE A 36 7.69 17.83 15.49
N GLY A 37 7.99 16.66 16.08
CA GLY A 37 8.37 16.54 17.48
C GLY A 37 9.87 16.57 17.76
N THR A 38 10.74 16.54 16.74
CA THR A 38 12.19 16.46 16.95
C THR A 38 12.97 17.32 15.96
N GLU A 39 13.95 18.10 16.44
CA GLU A 39 14.91 18.83 15.60
C GLU A 39 16.09 17.96 15.10
N HIS A 40 16.04 16.65 15.35
CA HIS A 40 17.11 15.71 15.02
C HIS A 40 17.12 15.39 13.51
N ILE A 41 18.22 15.74 12.83
CA ILE A 41 18.37 15.75 11.37
C ILE A 41 17.90 14.45 10.67
N PRO A 42 18.29 13.23 11.11
CA PRO A 42 17.86 11.97 10.50
C PRO A 42 16.35 11.72 10.45
N VAL A 43 15.58 12.33 11.35
CA VAL A 43 14.12 12.14 11.44
C VAL A 43 13.35 13.32 10.87
N LYS A 44 14.02 14.47 10.73
CA LYS A 44 13.55 15.61 9.95
C LYS A 44 13.59 15.27 8.47
N ASN A 45 12.60 15.73 7.71
CA ASN A 45 12.42 15.44 6.28
C ASN A 45 12.47 13.94 5.87
N ASN A 46 12.09 13.01 6.76
CA ASN A 46 12.13 11.57 6.48
C ASN A 46 11.13 11.11 5.40
N LEU A 47 11.64 10.83 4.20
CA LEU A 47 10.85 10.39 3.03
C LEU A 47 10.17 9.03 3.20
N ASN A 48 10.49 8.26 4.25
CA ASN A 48 9.77 7.02 4.55
C ASN A 48 8.29 7.25 4.86
N VAL A 49 7.89 8.49 5.19
CA VAL A 49 6.48 8.87 5.35
C VAL A 49 5.63 8.63 4.10
N ILE A 50 6.24 8.62 2.90
CA ILE A 50 5.52 8.50 1.64
C ILE A 50 4.98 7.08 1.44
N TRP A 51 5.81 6.05 1.67
CA TRP A 51 5.36 4.66 1.57
C TRP A 51 4.61 4.19 2.82
N ALA A 52 4.85 4.83 3.97
CA ALA A 52 4.16 4.54 5.23
C ALA A 52 2.94 5.45 5.45
N PHE A 53 2.37 6.07 4.41
CA PHE A 53 1.44 7.19 4.54
C PHE A 53 0.28 6.90 5.54
N PRO A 54 -0.06 7.81 6.48
CA PRO A 54 -0.98 7.54 7.59
C PRO A 54 -2.38 7.14 7.16
N ILE A 55 -2.80 7.51 5.94
CA ILE A 55 -4.08 7.11 5.36
C ILE A 55 -4.23 5.57 5.27
N HIS A 56 -3.10 4.84 5.26
CA HIS A 56 -3.09 3.38 5.28
C HIS A 56 -3.88 2.82 6.48
N LEU A 57 -3.97 3.55 7.60
CA LEU A 57 -4.83 3.18 8.73
C LEU A 57 -6.30 3.02 8.30
N ILE A 58 -6.82 3.94 7.50
CA ILE A 58 -8.20 3.89 7.00
C ILE A 58 -8.34 2.79 5.94
N ALA A 59 -7.34 2.64 5.08
CA ALA A 59 -7.38 1.63 4.01
C ALA A 59 -7.35 0.19 4.51
N ALA A 60 -6.72 -0.07 5.65
CA ALA A 60 -6.79 -1.38 6.31
C ALA A 60 -8.24 -1.83 6.55
N PHE A 61 -9.10 -0.91 6.99
CA PHE A 61 -10.53 -1.20 7.19
C PHE A 61 -11.27 -1.45 5.89
N TRP A 62 -10.86 -0.84 4.78
CA TRP A 62 -11.44 -1.16 3.46
C TRP A 62 -11.14 -2.60 3.05
N ILE A 63 -9.93 -3.10 3.35
CA ILE A 63 -9.58 -4.50 3.10
C ILE A 63 -10.43 -5.43 3.98
N TRP A 64 -10.48 -5.19 5.30
CA TRP A 64 -11.23 -6.06 6.22
C TRP A 64 -12.74 -6.05 5.96
N LYS A 65 -13.34 -4.88 5.68
CA LYS A 65 -14.76 -4.74 5.35
C LYS A 65 -15.07 -5.11 3.89
N THR A 66 -14.06 -5.47 3.09
CA THR A 66 -14.22 -5.76 1.65
C THR A 66 -14.87 -4.59 0.91
N SER A 67 -14.53 -3.35 1.28
CA SER A 67 -15.01 -2.14 0.62
C SER A 67 -14.15 -1.85 -0.61
N ALA A 68 -14.79 -1.74 -1.77
CA ALA A 68 -14.09 -1.46 -3.02
C ALA A 68 -13.59 -0.02 -3.07
N LYS A 69 -12.27 0.17 -2.99
CA LYS A 69 -11.58 1.46 -3.19
C LYS A 69 -10.43 1.34 -4.19
N PRO A 70 -10.69 0.87 -5.43
CA PRO A 70 -9.63 0.50 -6.38
C PRO A 70 -8.72 1.67 -6.75
N MET A 71 -9.23 2.91 -6.81
CA MET A 71 -8.42 4.09 -7.15
C MET A 71 -7.31 4.31 -6.13
N TYR A 72 -7.62 4.19 -4.84
CA TYR A 72 -6.64 4.31 -3.77
C TYR A 72 -5.50 3.31 -3.93
N PHE A 73 -5.85 2.03 -4.12
CA PHE A 73 -4.86 0.96 -4.25
C PHE A 73 -4.02 1.13 -5.52
N ARG A 74 -4.57 1.65 -6.62
CA ARG A 74 -3.80 1.99 -7.83
C ARG A 74 -2.80 3.11 -7.59
N ILE A 75 -3.25 4.20 -6.97
CA ILE A 75 -2.39 5.36 -6.67
C ILE A 75 -1.21 4.90 -5.81
N PHE A 76 -1.47 4.19 -4.72
CA PHE A 76 -0.39 3.74 -3.83
C PHE A 76 0.46 2.61 -4.42
N THR A 77 -0.05 1.82 -5.37
CA THR A 77 0.81 0.93 -6.17
C THR A 77 1.78 1.73 -7.03
N ALA A 78 1.30 2.75 -7.76
CA ALA A 78 2.13 3.59 -8.60
C ALA A 78 3.17 4.37 -7.78
N ILE A 79 2.77 4.93 -6.64
CA ILE A 79 3.68 5.63 -5.71
C ILE A 79 4.78 4.68 -5.22
N ASN A 80 4.43 3.48 -4.75
CA ASN A 80 5.42 2.53 -4.23
C ASN A 80 6.40 2.03 -5.32
N ILE A 81 5.93 1.84 -6.56
CA ILE A 81 6.80 1.53 -7.70
C ILE A 81 7.72 2.71 -8.01
N LEU A 82 7.17 3.93 -8.03
CA LEU A 82 7.96 5.14 -8.27
C LEU A 82 9.06 5.31 -7.21
N ILE A 83 8.74 5.06 -5.94
CA ILE A 83 9.71 5.06 -4.84
C ILE A 83 10.83 4.05 -5.13
N LEU A 84 10.51 2.79 -5.43
CA LEU A 84 11.54 1.77 -5.71
C LEU A 84 12.51 2.17 -6.82
N ILE A 85 12.01 2.87 -7.85
CA ILE A 85 12.80 3.30 -9.00
C ILE A 85 13.62 4.56 -8.68
N THR A 86 13.03 5.53 -7.97
CA THR A 86 13.61 6.88 -7.81
C THR A 86 14.38 7.07 -6.51
N PHE A 87 14.15 6.26 -5.47
CA PHE A 87 14.81 6.44 -4.17
C PHE A 87 16.34 6.48 -4.23
N PRO A 88 17.04 5.69 -5.08
CA PRO A 88 18.49 5.76 -5.21
C PRO A 88 19.04 7.13 -5.66
N ILE A 89 18.19 8.01 -6.20
CA ILE A 89 18.56 9.34 -6.67
C ILE A 89 18.55 10.37 -5.51
N PHE A 90 17.81 10.10 -4.43
CA PHE A 90 17.69 11.03 -3.32
C PHE A 90 18.91 10.98 -2.40
N PRO A 91 19.27 12.10 -1.74
CA PRO A 91 20.36 12.13 -0.77
C PRO A 91 20.06 11.31 0.50
N GLN A 92 18.79 11.02 0.78
CA GLN A 92 18.40 10.16 1.89
C GLN A 92 18.57 8.69 1.50
N GLN A 93 19.33 7.93 2.30
CA GLN A 93 19.48 6.49 2.10
C GLN A 93 18.23 5.72 2.53
N MET A 94 17.78 4.78 1.70
CA MET A 94 16.70 3.87 2.05
C MET A 94 17.26 2.72 2.88
N PRO A 95 16.68 2.40 4.05
CA PRO A 95 16.98 1.14 4.71
C PRO A 95 16.62 -0.02 3.77
N THR A 96 17.53 -0.99 3.61
CA THR A 96 17.31 -2.15 2.73
C THR A 96 16.09 -2.98 3.13
N SER A 97 15.70 -2.94 4.41
CA SER A 97 14.48 -3.56 4.94
C SER A 97 13.18 -2.95 4.38
N VAL A 98 13.21 -1.74 3.83
CA VAL A 98 12.04 -1.11 3.20
C VAL A 98 11.70 -1.76 1.86
N ILE A 99 12.67 -2.35 1.16
CA ILE A 99 12.46 -3.02 -0.13
C ILE A 99 11.41 -4.14 -0.03
N PRO A 100 11.56 -5.16 0.84
CA PRO A 100 10.54 -6.21 0.98
C PRO A 100 9.19 -5.66 1.47
N ILE A 101 9.18 -4.56 2.24
CA ILE A 101 7.94 -3.91 2.68
C ILE A 101 7.19 -3.30 1.49
N LEU A 102 7.89 -2.53 0.65
CA LEU A 102 7.34 -1.94 -0.58
C LEU A 102 6.79 -3.00 -1.52
N LEU A 103 7.54 -4.09 -1.75
CA LEU A 103 7.09 -5.20 -2.57
C LEU A 103 5.81 -5.85 -2.01
N THR A 104 5.73 -6.01 -0.70
CA THR A 104 4.53 -6.54 -0.03
C THR A 104 3.34 -5.59 -0.16
N LEU A 105 3.54 -4.28 0.02
CA LEU A 105 2.48 -3.28 -0.19
C LEU A 105 2.00 -3.26 -1.65
N ILE A 106 2.91 -3.35 -2.62
CA ILE A 106 2.56 -3.44 -4.05
C ILE A 106 1.71 -4.69 -4.31
N ALA A 107 2.13 -5.85 -3.79
CA ALA A 107 1.37 -7.10 -3.93
C ALA A 107 -0.04 -6.96 -3.33
N ILE A 108 -0.16 -6.49 -2.08
CA ILE A 108 -1.45 -6.28 -1.42
C ILE A 108 -2.33 -5.28 -2.19
N ASN A 109 -1.78 -4.14 -2.59
CA ASN A 109 -2.51 -3.11 -3.32
C ASN A 109 -2.98 -3.65 -4.69
N SER A 110 -2.15 -4.42 -5.37
CA SER A 110 -2.49 -5.05 -6.65
C SER A 110 -3.63 -6.07 -6.54
N MET A 111 -3.75 -6.77 -5.40
CA MET A 111 -4.88 -7.65 -5.15
C MET A 111 -6.18 -6.87 -4.89
N ASN A 112 -6.09 -5.67 -4.32
CA ASN A 112 -7.24 -4.86 -3.96
C ASN A 112 -7.62 -3.81 -5.02
N MET A 113 -6.85 -3.69 -6.11
CA MET A 113 -7.13 -2.76 -7.21
C MET A 113 -8.21 -3.23 -8.19
N ASN A 114 -8.85 -4.38 -7.90
CA ASN A 114 -9.89 -5.08 -8.67
C ASN A 114 -10.55 -4.15 -9.70
N LEU A 115 -10.21 -4.36 -10.97
CA LEU A 115 -10.66 -3.56 -12.10
C LEU A 115 -12.20 -3.69 -12.22
N PRO A 116 -12.98 -2.67 -11.84
CA PRO A 116 -14.45 -2.74 -11.94
C PRO A 116 -14.91 -3.01 -13.38
N PHE A 117 -14.08 -2.56 -14.33
CA PHE A 117 -14.22 -2.82 -15.76
C PHE A 117 -14.29 -4.32 -16.06
N LEU A 118 -13.32 -5.13 -15.61
CA LEU A 118 -13.27 -6.56 -15.96
C LEU A 118 -14.43 -7.37 -15.36
N ASN A 119 -14.87 -7.04 -14.14
CA ASN A 119 -16.02 -7.69 -13.53
C ASN A 119 -17.34 -7.41 -14.27
N ARG A 120 -17.49 -6.24 -14.89
CA ARG A 120 -18.67 -5.96 -15.74
C ARG A 120 -18.74 -6.86 -16.96
N PHE A 121 -17.61 -7.17 -17.61
CA PHE A 121 -17.59 -8.04 -18.81
C PHE A 121 -17.71 -9.54 -18.49
N MET A 122 -17.22 -9.97 -17.33
CA MET A 122 -17.34 -11.38 -16.92
C MET A 122 -18.77 -11.69 -16.43
N ASN A 123 -19.43 -10.73 -15.76
CA ASN A 123 -20.81 -10.90 -15.30
C ASN A 123 -21.85 -10.65 -16.41
N SER A 124 -21.48 -10.03 -17.55
CA SER A 124 -22.41 -9.85 -18.67
C SER A 124 -22.51 -11.07 -19.59
N LYS A 125 -21.68 -12.10 -19.40
CA LYS A 125 -21.70 -13.34 -20.19
C LYS A 125 -22.39 -14.52 -19.48
N THR A 126 -23.05 -14.25 -18.36
CA THR A 126 -23.74 -15.24 -17.51
C THR A 126 -25.26 -15.04 -17.46
N ILE A 127 -25.83 -14.32 -18.45
CA ILE A 127 -27.26 -14.21 -18.68
C ILE A 127 -27.56 -14.71 -20.09
#